data_AF-A0A381CII1-F1
#
_entry.id   AF-A0A381CII1-F1
#
_cell.length_a   1.000
_cell.length_b   1.000
_cell.length_c   1.000
_cell.angle_alpha   90.00
_cell.angle_beta   90.00
_cell.angle_gamma   90.00
#
_symmetry.space_group_name_H-M   'P 1'
#
loop_
_entity.id
_entity.type
_entity.pdbx_description
1 polymer ?
#
loop_
_entity_poly.entity_id
_entity_poly.type
_entity_poly.pdbx_seq_one_letter_code
_entity_poly.pdbx_strand_id
1 'polypeptide(L)'
;MKGENKLLIEKSLTQTIEKEFFLNVHQNLSAHIQDNTSLKSNSMQTKIEEQYSLESDNSTFDFQTDCEVKAGNQILHQVGDTQIVTKKDCVIIKAGGVEVIIDSNGLVVKGGELKAE
;
A
#
# COMPACT_ATOMS: atom_id res chain seq x y z
N MET A 1 21.76 23.57 -18.16
CA MET A 1 21.11 23.98 -19.44
C MET A 1 19.88 24.80 -19.10
N LYS A 2 19.54 25.81 -19.89
CA LYS A 2 18.28 26.56 -19.75
C LYS A 2 17.28 25.97 -20.74
N GLY A 3 16.03 25.74 -20.32
CA GLY A 3 14.98 25.16 -21.15
C GLY A 3 14.87 23.63 -21.04
N GLU A 4 14.01 23.07 -21.88
CA GLU A 4 13.75 21.62 -21.97
C GLU A 4 14.98 20.85 -22.45
N ASN A 5 15.19 19.64 -21.93
CA ASN A 5 16.25 18.74 -22.36
C ASN A 5 15.67 17.37 -22.65
N LYS A 6 16.08 16.76 -23.77
CA LYS A 6 15.69 15.41 -24.17
C LYS A 6 16.94 14.57 -24.41
N LEU A 7 16.96 13.39 -23.80
CA LEU A 7 17.97 12.36 -24.02
C LEU A 7 17.29 11.12 -24.61
N LEU A 8 17.76 10.65 -25.77
CA LEU A 8 17.31 9.41 -26.39
C LEU A 8 18.47 8.40 -26.36
N ILE A 9 18.19 7.20 -25.89
CA ILE A 9 19.13 6.08 -25.86
C ILE A 9 18.47 4.92 -26.57
N GLU A 10 18.98 4.53 -27.73
CA GLU A 10 18.35 3.52 -28.60
C GLU A 10 18.59 2.07 -28.15
N LYS A 11 19.53 1.88 -27.21
CA LYS A 11 19.92 0.57 -26.70
C LYS A 11 19.88 0.57 -25.18
N SER A 12 21.03 0.61 -24.52
CA SER A 12 21.16 0.51 -23.07
C SER A 12 21.85 1.73 -22.48
N LEU A 13 21.49 2.01 -21.22
CA LEU A 13 22.16 2.96 -20.35
C LEU A 13 22.58 2.24 -19.07
N THR A 14 23.85 2.35 -18.71
CA THR A 14 24.36 1.95 -17.40
C THR A 14 24.96 3.18 -16.73
N GLN A 15 24.55 3.44 -15.49
CA GLN A 15 25.09 4.52 -14.67
C GLN A 15 25.53 3.95 -13.32
N THR A 16 26.76 4.26 -12.94
CA THR A 16 27.31 3.90 -11.62
C THR A 16 27.62 5.19 -10.88
N ILE A 17 27.14 5.29 -9.65
CA ILE A 17 27.41 6.41 -8.75
C ILE A 17 28.02 5.83 -7.47
N GLU A 18 29.30 6.11 -7.25
CA GLU A 18 30.11 5.53 -6.17
C GLU A 18 29.80 6.10 -4.78
N LYS A 19 29.09 7.24 -4.72
CA LYS A 19 28.80 7.94 -3.47
C LYS A 19 27.30 8.22 -3.32
N GLU A 20 26.82 9.26 -3.99
CA GLU A 20 25.48 9.80 -3.73
C GLU A 20 24.84 10.34 -5.01
N PHE A 21 23.53 10.17 -5.11
CA PHE A 21 22.69 10.71 -6.17
C PHE A 21 21.52 11.47 -5.55
N PHE A 22 21.32 12.71 -5.99
CA PHE A 22 20.18 13.54 -5.59
C PHE A 22 19.36 13.90 -6.82
N LEU A 23 18.07 13.55 -6.79
CA LEU A 23 17.09 13.97 -7.78
C LEU A 23 16.07 14.87 -7.08
N ASN A 24 16.03 16.13 -7.48
CA ASN A 24 15.03 17.09 -7.03
C ASN A 24 14.14 17.50 -8.20
N VAL A 25 12.84 17.28 -8.07
CA VAL A 25 11.84 17.56 -9.09
C VAL A 25 10.77 18.44 -8.47
N HIS A 26 10.52 19.62 -9.05
CA HIS A 26 9.66 20.63 -8.45
C HIS A 26 8.16 20.37 -8.68
N GLN A 27 7.80 19.73 -9.78
CA GLN A 27 6.39 19.51 -10.15
C GLN A 27 6.07 18.02 -10.19
N ASN A 28 6.55 17.29 -11.20
CA ASN A 28 6.13 15.91 -11.42
C ASN A 28 7.31 15.04 -11.90
N LEU A 29 7.40 13.82 -11.34
CA LEU A 29 8.27 12.76 -11.82
C LEU A 29 7.39 11.58 -12.28
N SER A 30 7.53 11.18 -13.55
CA SER A 30 6.85 10.01 -14.10
C SER A 30 7.90 9.03 -14.63
N ALA A 31 7.73 7.75 -14.32
CA ALA A 31 8.54 6.67 -14.85
C ALA A 31 7.61 5.62 -15.49
N HIS A 32 7.89 5.28 -16.74
CA HIS A 32 7.15 4.25 -17.48
C HIS A 32 8.12 3.14 -17.87
N ILE A 33 7.91 1.94 -17.33
CA ILE A 33 8.73 0.75 -17.55
C ILE A 33 7.82 -0.32 -18.15
N GLN A 34 8.22 -0.91 -19.28
CA GLN A 34 7.39 -1.88 -20.00
C GLN A 34 7.51 -3.29 -19.43
N ASP A 35 8.70 -3.67 -18.98
CA ASP A 35 8.97 -5.03 -18.50
C ASP A 35 9.03 -5.07 -16.97
N ASN A 36 10.20 -4.81 -16.39
CA ASN A 36 10.45 -5.06 -14.98
C ASN A 36 11.17 -3.89 -14.31
N THR A 37 10.78 -3.60 -13.06
CA THR A 37 11.50 -2.68 -12.17
C THR A 37 11.98 -3.46 -10.94
N SER A 38 13.24 -3.31 -10.57
CA SER A 38 13.82 -3.90 -9.36
C SER A 38 14.53 -2.83 -8.56
N LEU A 39 14.21 -2.74 -7.26
CA LEU A 39 14.84 -1.82 -6.32
C LEU A 39 15.42 -2.65 -5.18
N LYS A 40 16.74 -2.55 -4.99
CA LYS A 40 17.44 -3.19 -3.87
C LYS A 40 18.13 -2.12 -3.06
N SER A 41 17.75 -2.01 -1.79
CA SER A 41 18.31 -1.03 -0.86
C SER A 41 18.32 -1.61 0.55
N ASN A 42 19.13 -1.03 1.44
CA ASN A 42 19.09 -1.37 2.86
C ASN A 42 17.87 -0.74 3.56
N SER A 43 17.35 0.37 3.02
CA SER A 43 16.20 1.09 3.57
C SER A 43 15.50 1.90 2.47
N MET A 44 14.18 1.99 2.55
CA MET A 44 13.35 2.82 1.67
C MET A 44 12.34 3.60 2.51
N GLN A 45 12.13 4.88 2.18
CA GLN A 45 11.20 5.77 2.86
C GLN A 45 10.41 6.57 1.83
N THR A 46 9.11 6.70 2.06
CA THR A 46 8.22 7.53 1.25
C THR A 46 7.43 8.45 2.18
N LYS A 47 7.48 9.76 1.93
CA LYS A 47 6.60 10.73 2.58
C LYS A 47 5.63 11.25 1.54
N ILE A 48 4.36 10.95 1.73
CA ILE A 48 3.27 11.33 0.84
C ILE A 48 2.27 12.14 1.65
N GLU A 49 1.86 13.29 1.13
CA GLU A 49 1.01 14.24 1.87
C GLU A 49 -0.48 14.08 1.53
N GLU A 50 -0.79 13.63 0.32
CA GLU A 50 -2.18 13.49 -0.15
C GLU A 50 -2.58 12.02 -0.32
N GLN A 51 -2.11 11.36 -1.39
CA GLN A 51 -2.57 10.01 -1.75
C GLN A 51 -1.41 9.09 -2.15
N TYR A 52 -1.44 7.85 -1.65
CA TYR A 52 -0.61 6.74 -2.08
C TYR A 52 -1.50 5.61 -2.62
N SER A 53 -1.26 5.18 -3.87
CA SER A 53 -2.00 4.09 -4.52
C SER A 53 -1.04 3.06 -5.12
N LEU A 54 -1.39 1.79 -4.98
CA LEU A 54 -0.70 0.65 -5.59
C LEU A 54 -1.75 -0.22 -6.27
N GLU A 55 -1.60 -0.44 -7.58
CA GLU A 55 -2.49 -1.28 -8.38
C GLU A 55 -1.65 -2.33 -9.10
N SER A 56 -2.07 -3.59 -8.99
CA SER A 56 -1.34 -4.75 -9.51
C SER A 56 -2.28 -5.95 -9.60
N ASP A 57 -2.02 -6.88 -10.53
CA ASP A 57 -2.73 -8.16 -10.57
C ASP A 57 -2.54 -8.98 -9.28
N ASN A 58 -1.34 -8.91 -8.69
CA ASN A 58 -1.03 -9.48 -7.39
C ASN A 58 0.06 -8.67 -6.68
N SER A 59 0.05 -8.73 -5.35
CA SER A 59 1.07 -8.12 -4.49
C SER A 59 1.40 -9.08 -3.35
N THR A 60 2.70 -9.26 -3.08
CA THR A 60 3.19 -10.06 -1.95
C THR A 60 4.04 -9.18 -1.05
N PHE A 61 3.73 -9.18 0.25
CA PHE A 61 4.50 -8.48 1.27
C PHE A 61 5.04 -9.52 2.26
N ASP A 62 6.34 -9.74 2.23
CA ASP A 62 7.04 -10.66 3.13
C ASP A 62 7.89 -9.87 4.13
N PHE A 63 7.38 -9.76 5.35
CA PHE A 63 8.05 -9.09 6.45
C PHE A 63 8.68 -10.14 7.37
N GLN A 64 9.98 -10.04 7.61
CA GLN A 64 10.71 -10.96 8.51
C GLN A 64 10.46 -10.69 10.00
N THR A 65 9.92 -9.51 10.31
CA THR A 65 9.63 -9.04 11.66
C THR A 65 8.24 -8.39 11.67
N ASP A 66 8.04 -7.32 12.43
CA ASP A 66 6.75 -6.66 12.55
C ASP A 66 6.37 -5.83 11.32
N CYS A 67 5.05 -5.71 11.09
CA CYS A 67 4.44 -4.79 10.15
C CYS A 67 3.39 -3.96 10.89
N GLU A 68 3.58 -2.64 10.90
CA GLU A 68 2.67 -1.69 11.56
C GLU A 68 1.91 -0.86 10.51
N VAL A 69 0.57 -0.88 10.59
CA VAL A 69 -0.31 -0.01 9.81
C VAL A 69 -1.06 0.90 10.78
N LYS A 70 -0.82 2.21 10.68
CA LYS A 70 -1.49 3.24 11.51
C LYS A 70 -2.35 4.11 10.61
N ALA A 71 -3.65 4.16 10.89
CA ALA A 71 -4.60 5.00 10.16
C ALA A 71 -5.35 5.91 11.13
N GLY A 72 -5.58 7.16 10.74
CA GLY A 72 -6.33 8.13 11.55
C GLY A 72 -7.84 7.91 11.57
N ASN A 73 -8.37 7.12 10.62
CA ASN A 73 -9.81 6.91 10.45
C ASN A 73 -10.17 5.41 10.41
N GLN A 74 -9.71 4.68 9.40
CA GLN A 74 -10.02 3.26 9.23
C GLN A 74 -8.92 2.50 8.50
N ILE A 75 -8.88 1.19 8.70
CA ILE A 75 -8.17 0.20 7.87
C ILE A 75 -9.21 -0.75 7.29
N LEU A 76 -9.19 -0.96 5.98
CA LEU A 76 -10.09 -1.85 5.24
C LEU A 76 -9.28 -2.95 4.56
N HIS A 77 -9.58 -4.20 4.89
CA HIS A 77 -9.13 -5.38 4.16
C HIS A 77 -10.35 -6.02 3.50
N GLN A 78 -10.36 -6.12 2.16
CA GLN A 78 -11.54 -6.54 1.41
C GLN A 78 -11.20 -7.50 0.26
N VAL A 79 -12.02 -8.54 0.09
CA VAL A 79 -12.01 -9.50 -1.03
C VAL A 79 -13.46 -9.72 -1.47
N GLY A 80 -13.84 -9.13 -2.60
CA GLY A 80 -15.25 -9.09 -3.02
C GLY A 80 -16.13 -8.48 -1.93
N ASP A 81 -17.15 -9.22 -1.48
CA ASP A 81 -18.04 -8.78 -0.38
C ASP A 81 -17.52 -9.13 1.02
N THR A 82 -16.44 -9.91 1.13
CA THR A 82 -15.83 -10.24 2.41
C THR A 82 -14.89 -9.12 2.84
N GLN A 83 -15.04 -8.62 4.07
CA GLN A 83 -14.22 -7.52 4.56
C GLN A 83 -13.97 -7.55 6.07
N ILE A 84 -12.84 -6.97 6.47
CA ILE A 84 -12.50 -6.58 7.84
C ILE A 84 -12.27 -5.08 7.83
N VAL A 85 -13.04 -4.36 8.64
CA VAL A 85 -12.92 -2.90 8.81
C VAL A 85 -12.55 -2.61 10.25
N THR A 86 -11.36 -2.06 10.46
CA THR A 86 -10.95 -1.53 11.76
C THR A 86 -11.18 -0.03 11.77
N LYS A 87 -11.89 0.47 12.77
CA LYS A 87 -12.10 1.90 13.01
C LYS A 87 -11.51 2.26 14.37
N LYS A 88 -11.64 3.53 14.76
CA LYS A 88 -11.16 4.03 16.04
C LYS A 88 -11.80 3.35 17.26
N ASP A 89 -13.08 3.00 17.16
CA ASP A 89 -13.93 2.57 18.28
C ASP A 89 -14.54 1.17 18.09
N CYS A 90 -14.38 0.56 16.92
CA CYS A 90 -14.95 -0.74 16.61
C CYS A 90 -14.19 -1.52 15.53
N VAL A 91 -14.45 -2.81 15.48
CA VAL A 91 -14.04 -3.73 14.41
C VAL A 91 -15.29 -4.36 13.80
N ILE A 92 -15.35 -4.40 12.47
CA ILE A 92 -16.47 -4.99 11.72
C ILE A 92 -15.93 -6.06 10.77
N ILE A 93 -16.44 -7.28 10.87
CA ILE A 93 -16.11 -8.40 9.96
C ILE A 93 -17.39 -8.78 9.21
N LYS A 94 -17.32 -8.83 7.88
CA LYS A 94 -18.42 -9.31 7.03
C LYS A 94 -17.94 -10.46 6.16
N ALA A 95 -18.68 -11.55 6.15
CA ALA A 95 -18.40 -12.71 5.29
C ALA A 95 -19.65 -13.57 5.13
N GLY A 96 -19.95 -14.02 3.90
CA GLY A 96 -21.01 -15.00 3.65
C GLY A 96 -22.41 -14.61 4.15
N GLY A 97 -22.75 -13.32 4.17
CA GLY A 97 -24.03 -12.81 4.69
C GLY A 97 -24.09 -12.64 6.21
N VAL A 98 -22.99 -12.87 6.92
CA VAL A 98 -22.85 -12.62 8.37
C VAL A 98 -22.08 -11.33 8.61
N GLU A 99 -22.48 -10.56 9.62
CA GLU A 99 -21.77 -9.36 10.11
C GLU A 99 -21.49 -9.50 11.61
N VAL A 100 -20.23 -9.35 12.01
CA VAL A 100 -19.78 -9.31 13.40
C VAL A 100 -19.26 -7.91 13.70
N ILE A 101 -19.70 -7.32 14.80
CA ILE A 101 -19.27 -6.01 15.30
C ILE A 101 -18.73 -6.20 16.71
N ILE A 102 -17.52 -5.70 16.96
CA ILE A 102 -16.91 -5.60 18.29
C ILE A 102 -16.71 -4.12 18.60
N ASP A 103 -17.30 -3.65 19.70
CA ASP A 103 -17.18 -2.27 20.17
C ASP A 103 -17.18 -2.21 21.72
N SER A 104 -17.30 -1.02 22.29
CA SER A 104 -17.36 -0.84 23.76
C SER A 104 -18.60 -1.45 24.43
N ASN A 105 -19.64 -1.81 23.67
CA ASN A 105 -20.86 -2.45 24.17
C ASN A 105 -20.76 -3.98 24.12
N GLY A 106 -19.72 -4.53 23.49
CA GLY A 106 -19.46 -5.97 23.42
C GLY A 106 -19.42 -6.48 21.98
N LEU A 107 -19.93 -7.70 21.78
CA LEU A 107 -19.93 -8.41 20.50
C LEU A 107 -21.36 -8.58 20.00
N VAL A 108 -21.63 -8.13 18.78
CA VAL A 108 -22.93 -8.27 18.09
C VAL A 108 -22.72 -9.08 16.82
N VAL A 109 -23.51 -10.14 16.64
CA VAL A 109 -23.56 -10.92 15.39
C VAL A 109 -24.92 -10.76 14.74
N LYS A 110 -24.93 -10.48 13.43
CA LYS A 110 -26.13 -10.38 12.61
C LYS A 110 -26.06 -11.41 11.49
N GLY A 111 -27.11 -12.22 11.38
CA GLY A 111 -27.18 -13.32 10.42
C GLY A 111 -26.37 -14.55 10.86
N GLY A 112 -26.62 -15.67 10.19
CA GLY A 112 -25.96 -16.95 10.47
C GLY A 112 -26.43 -17.62 11.77
N GLU A 113 -25.72 -18.68 12.16
CA GLU A 113 -25.92 -19.43 13.40
C GLU A 113 -24.80 -19.07 14.39
N LEU A 114 -25.17 -18.75 15.63
CA LEU A 114 -24.24 -18.53 16.74
C LEU A 114 -24.11 -19.83 17.54
N LYS A 115 -22.92 -20.44 17.53
CA LYS A 115 -22.56 -21.57 18.40
C LYS A 115 -21.53 -21.08 19.42
N ALA A 116 -21.85 -21.24 20.70
CA ALA A 116 -20.91 -21.03 21.79
C ALA A 116 -20.54 -22.41 22.35
N GLU A 117 -19.25 -22.75 22.32
CA GLU A 117 -18.68 -23.96 22.95
C GLU A 117 -18.21 -23.67 24.37
#